data_AF-A0AA38FPN9-F1
#
_entry.id   AF-A0AA38FPN9-F1
#
_cell.length_a   1.000
_cell.length_b   1.000
_cell.length_c   1.000
_cell.angle_alpha   90.00
_cell.angle_beta   90.00
_cell.angle_gamma   90.00
#
_symmetry.space_group_name_H-M   'P 1'
#
loop_
_entity.id
_entity.type
_entity.pdbx_description
1 polymer ?
#
loop_
_entity_poly.entity_id
_entity_poly.type
_entity_poly.pdbx_seq_one_letter_code
_entity_poly.pdbx_strand_id
1 'polypeptide(L)' 'YCHEAKGLFQELGVKPVVVELDELGTRERQVQDALRALTGQSTVPNIFVGGKHIGGCS' A
#
# COMPACT_ATOMS: atom_id res chain seq x y z
N TYR A 1 1.34 -10.45 -4.98
CA TYR A 1 1.76 -9.07 -4.63
C TYR A 1 1.35 -8.59 -3.24
N CYS A 2 0.08 -8.27 -2.92
CA CYS A 2 -0.25 -7.74 -1.57
C CYS A 2 0.05 -8.73 -0.44
N HIS A 3 -0.28 -10.01 -0.62
CA HIS A 3 0.05 -11.07 0.34
C HIS A 3 1.56 -11.27 0.50
N GLU A 4 2.32 -11.22 -0.59
CA GLU A 4 3.79 -11.33 -0.59
C GLU A 4 4.43 -10.17 0.17
N ALA A 5 4.00 -8.93 -0.10
CA ALA A 5 4.48 -7.76 0.64
C ALA A 5 4.18 -7.87 2.14
N LYS A 6 2.96 -8.30 2.51
CA LYS A 6 2.59 -8.55 3.92
C LYS A 6 3.45 -9.65 4.54
N GLY A 7 3.72 -10.74 3.81
CA GLY A 7 4.58 -11.83 4.24
C GLY A 7 6.03 -11.38 4.47
N LEU A 8 6.59 -10.61 3.55
CA LEU A 8 7.94 -10.06 3.68
C LEU A 8 8.10 -9.24 4.97
N PHE A 9 7.14 -8.39 5.30
CA PHE A 9 7.21 -7.63 6.55
C PHE A 9 7.12 -8.53 7.79
N GLN A 10 6.30 -9.59 7.75
CA GLN A 10 6.23 -10.58 8.83
C GLN A 10 7.58 -11.32 8.99
N GLU A 11 8.21 -11.74 7.90
CA GLU A 11 9.54 -12.39 7.91
C GLU A 11 10.63 -11.48 8.49
N LEU A 12 10.56 -10.18 8.18
CA LEU A 12 11.45 -9.16 8.73
C LEU A 12 11.15 -8.83 10.20
N GLY A 13 10.11 -9.41 10.80
CA GLY A 13 9.69 -9.12 12.17
C GLY A 13 9.14 -7.70 12.35
N VAL A 14 8.75 -7.04 11.26
CA VAL A 14 8.19 -5.70 11.26
C VAL A 14 6.67 -5.80 11.17
N LYS A 15 5.95 -5.09 12.05
CA LYS A 15 4.49 -5.00 11.98
C LYS A 15 4.08 -3.75 11.19
N PRO A 16 3.68 -3.87 9.91
CA PRO A 16 3.24 -2.73 9.14
C PRO A 16 1.84 -2.29 9.57
N VAL A 17 1.52 -1.02 9.31
CA VAL A 17 0.13 -0.57 9.28
C VAL A 17 -0.42 -0.91 7.90
N VAL A 18 -1.49 -1.70 7.86
CA VAL A 18 -2.14 -2.11 6.62
C VAL A 18 -3.45 -1.36 6.48
N VAL A 19 -3.66 -0.76 5.31
CA VAL A 19 -4.92 -0.14 4.92
C VAL A 19 -5.46 -0.92 3.73
N GLU A 20 -6.52 -1.68 3.94
CA GLU A 20 -7.22 -2.41 2.88
C GLU A 20 -8.15 -1.44 2.16
N LEU A 21 -7.88 -1.17 0.88
CA LEU A 21 -8.60 -0.14 0.12
C LEU A 21 -10.04 -0.54 -0.19
N ASP A 22 -10.28 -1.83 -0.41
CA ASP A 22 -11.59 -2.43 -0.69
C ASP A 22 -12.54 -2.37 0.52
N GLU A 23 -12.00 -2.27 1.74
CA GLU A 23 -12.78 -2.07 2.96
C GLU A 23 -13.22 -0.61 3.17
N LEU A 24 -12.72 0.34 2.36
CA LEU A 24 -13.03 1.78 2.50
C LEU A 24 -14.37 2.18 1.86
N GLY A 25 -15.03 1.27 1.13
CA GLY A 25 -16.31 1.48 0.48
C GLY A 25 -16.27 2.66 -0.50
N THR A 26 -17.17 3.64 -0.32
CA THR A 26 -17.28 4.79 -1.23
C THR A 26 -16.02 5.67 -1.30
N ARG A 27 -15.11 5.54 -0.31
CA ARG A 27 -13.85 6.30 -0.26
C ARG A 27 -12.70 5.65 -1.02
N GLU A 28 -12.83 4.38 -1.42
CA GLU A 28 -11.77 3.63 -2.11
C GLU A 28 -11.22 4.42 -3.30
N ARG A 29 -12.12 4.89 -4.19
CA ARG A 29 -11.74 5.62 -5.39
C ARG A 29 -11.01 6.92 -5.08
N GLN A 30 -11.47 7.66 -4.08
CA GLN A 30 -10.83 8.92 -3.66
C GLN A 30 -9.41 8.66 -3.14
N VAL A 31 -9.21 7.58 -2.39
CA VAL A 31 -7.89 7.19 -1.87
C VAL A 31 -6.98 6.69 -3.00
N GLN A 32 -7.48 5.89 -3.95
CA GLN A 32 -6.70 5.48 -5.12
C GLN A 32 -6.25 6.68 -5.97
N ASP A 33 -7.14 7.65 -6.21
CA ASP A 33 -6.80 8.86 -6.94
C ASP A 33 -5.75 9.70 -6.21
N ALA A 34 -5.87 9.83 -4.88
CA ALA A 34 -4.89 10.52 -4.05
C ALA A 34 -3.52 9.80 -4.05
N LEU A 35 -3.51 8.47 -3.94
CA LEU A 35 -2.29 7.66 -4.02
C LEU A 35 -1.61 7.83 -5.37
N ARG A 36 -2.37 7.78 -6.48
CA ARG A 36 -1.83 8.03 -7.82
C ARG A 36 -1.24 9.43 -7.95
N ALA A 37 -1.90 10.46 -7.41
CA ALA A 37 -1.37 11.82 -7.44
C ALA A 37 -0.08 11.97 -6.62
N LEU A 38 0.01 11.29 -5.48
CA LEU A 38 1.16 11.35 -4.56
C LEU A 38 2.36 10.53 -5.05
N THR A 39 2.10 9.33 -5.61
CA THR A 39 3.14 8.34 -5.88
C THR A 39 3.34 8.04 -7.36
N GLY A 40 2.43 8.49 -8.23
CA GLY A 40 2.37 8.09 -9.63
C GLY A 40 1.86 6.67 -9.86
N GLN A 41 1.54 5.92 -8.80
CA GLN A 41 1.17 4.51 -8.88
C GLN A 41 -0.33 4.32 -8.68
N SER A 42 -0.99 3.63 -9.62
CA SER A 42 -2.41 3.28 -9.53
C SER A 42 -2.67 1.87 -9.01
N THR A 43 -1.61 1.07 -8.81
CA THR A 43 -1.69 -0.34 -8.41
C THR A 43 -1.42 -0.52 -6.93
N VAL A 44 -2.00 -1.58 -6.37
CA VAL A 44 -1.63 -2.11 -5.06
C VAL A 44 -0.63 -3.27 -5.21
N PRO A 45 0.24 -3.53 -4.22
CA PRO A 45 0.41 -2.75 -2.99
C PRO A 45 1.13 -1.42 -3.25
N ASN A 46 0.93 -0.44 -2.37
CA ASN A 46 1.63 0.84 -2.37
C ASN A 46 2.28 1.01 -0.99
N ILE A 47 3.61 0.96 -0.94
CA ILE A 47 4.36 0.75 0.29
C ILE A 47 5.13 2.03 0.66
N PHE A 48 5.07 2.40 1.94
CA PHE A 48 5.75 3.56 2.50
C PHE A 48 6.62 3.16 3.69
N VAL A 49 7.84 3.69 3.76
CA VAL A 49 8.76 3.50 4.89
C VAL A 49 9.34 4.85 5.29
N GLY A 50 9.19 5.23 6.56
CA GLY A 50 9.68 6.52 7.07
C GLY A 50 9.05 7.74 6.36
N GLY A 51 7.80 7.62 5.90
CA GLY A 51 7.10 8.67 5.15
C GLY A 51 7.47 8.76 3.66
N LYS A 52 8.41 7.92 3.19
CA LYS A 52 8.80 7.87 1.77
C LYS A 52 8.10 6.72 1.05
N HIS A 53 7.54 6.98 -0.12
CA HIS A 53 7.03 5.95 -1.01
C HIS A 53 8.18 5.12 -1.59
N ILE A 54 8.08 3.78 -1.49
CA ILE A 54 9.09 2.84 -1.98
C ILE A 54 8.61 1.97 -3.15
N GLY A 55 7.34 2.10 -3.55
CA GLY A 55 6.76 1.38 -4.68
C GLY A 55 5.79 0.27 -4.28
N GLY A 56 5.53 -0.63 -5.23
CA GLY A 56 4.73 -1.83 -5.03
C GLY A 56 5.56 -3.09 -4.80
N CYS A 57 4.99 -4.22 -5.23
CA CYS A 57 5.61 -5.54 -5.14
C CYS A 57 5.55 -6.18 -6.53
N SER A 58 6.67 -6.77 -6.97
CA SER A 58 6.90 -7.37 -8.28
C SER A 58 7.48 -8.76 -8.14
#